data_AF-A0A9J7DKB5-F1
#
_entry.id   AF-A0A9J7DKB5-F1
#
_cell.length_a   1.000
_cell.length_b   1.000
_cell.length_c   1.000
_cell.angle_alpha   90.00
_cell.angle_beta   90.00
_cell.angle_gamma   90.00
#
_symmetry.space_group_name_H-M   'P 1'
#
loop_
_entity.id
_entity.type
_entity.pdbx_description
1 polymer ?
#
loop_
_entity_poly.entity_id
_entity_poly.type
_entity_poly.pdbx_seq_one_letter_code
_entity_poly.pdbx_strand_id
1 'polypeptide(L)'
;MIRIGPKLRSLIVNVHNKRRNRIAGGKVSKFRPACRMATMRWNAELAKIASYNVRQCRMNHDKCRNTQRFKFSGQNLAWKSYYGRPNRAELIKAVINAWYSEVKSTKRTHIQSYPTNYKGPAIGHFTAMMGERNIAVGCAASTYSTKGAKYKSFLVACNYATTNISKKPVYRSCSRATARCKTRRNRKYRNLCSPKERYNVNNW
;
A
#
# COMPACT_ATOMS: atom_id res chain seq x y z
N MET A 1 -15.00 3.44 15.54
CA MET A 1 -14.50 3.19 14.17
C MET A 1 -14.93 4.31 13.24
N ILE A 2 -14.10 4.67 12.25
CA ILE A 2 -14.41 5.67 11.23
C ILE A 2 -15.04 5.02 10.00
N ARG A 3 -16.19 5.53 9.55
CA ARG A 3 -16.82 5.07 8.30
C ARG A 3 -15.99 5.51 7.08
N ILE A 4 -15.41 4.54 6.37
CA ILE A 4 -14.73 4.77 5.08
C ILE A 4 -15.74 4.58 3.95
N GLY A 5 -16.45 5.67 3.62
CA GLY A 5 -17.41 5.73 2.52
C GLY A 5 -16.76 5.87 1.13
N PRO A 6 -17.55 5.87 0.04
CA PRO A 6 -17.06 5.84 -1.34
C PRO A 6 -16.01 6.91 -1.67
N LYS A 7 -16.20 8.16 -1.20
CA LYS A 7 -15.24 9.26 -1.41
C LYS A 7 -13.86 8.93 -0.82
N LEU A 8 -13.81 8.39 0.40
CA LEU A 8 -12.55 8.01 1.06
C LEU A 8 -11.92 6.75 0.43
N ARG A 9 -12.72 5.77 0.01
CA ARG A 9 -12.22 4.58 -0.72
C ARG A 9 -11.53 5.01 -2.02
N SER A 10 -12.18 5.89 -2.78
CA SER A 10 -11.62 6.47 -4.00
C SER A 10 -10.36 7.28 -3.72
N LEU A 11 -10.32 8.10 -2.66
CA LEU A 11 -9.12 8.81 -2.23
C LEU A 11 -7.95 7.85 -1.99
N ILE A 12 -8.16 6.80 -1.18
CA ILE A 12 -7.14 5.81 -0.83
C ILE A 12 -6.57 5.17 -2.11
N VAL A 13 -7.44 4.62 -2.97
CA VAL A 13 -7.03 3.97 -4.22
C VAL A 13 -6.32 4.97 -5.15
N ASN A 14 -6.81 6.19 -5.26
CA ASN A 14 -6.22 7.23 -6.10
C ASN A 14 -4.82 7.62 -5.62
N VAL A 15 -4.61 7.79 -4.31
CA VAL A 15 -3.30 8.11 -3.74
C VAL A 15 -2.31 6.98 -3.99
N HIS A 16 -2.69 5.73 -3.71
CA HIS A 16 -1.86 4.55 -3.98
C HIS A 16 -1.45 4.48 -5.45
N ASN A 17 -2.41 4.55 -6.37
CA ASN A 17 -2.11 4.47 -7.81
C ASN A 17 -1.32 5.68 -8.33
N LYS A 18 -1.52 6.90 -7.79
CA LYS A 18 -0.66 8.05 -8.13
C LYS A 18 0.80 7.79 -7.73
N ARG A 19 1.05 7.25 -6.53
CA ARG A 19 2.39 6.90 -6.05
C ARG A 19 3.01 5.77 -6.88
N ARG A 20 2.27 4.68 -7.10
CA ARG A 20 2.69 3.56 -7.97
C ARG A 20 3.02 4.02 -9.38
N ASN A 21 2.20 4.87 -9.99
CA ASN A 21 2.43 5.40 -11.33
C ASN A 21 3.71 6.26 -11.43
N ARG A 22 4.05 6.99 -10.37
CA ARG A 22 5.30 7.77 -10.31
C ARG A 22 6.52 6.85 -10.31
N ILE A 23 6.52 5.83 -9.44
CA ILE A 23 7.62 4.87 -9.33
C ILE A 23 7.74 4.02 -10.61
N ALA A 24 6.63 3.45 -11.08
CA ALA A 24 6.59 2.61 -12.27
C ALA A 24 7.05 3.35 -13.55
N GLY A 25 6.93 4.68 -13.58
CA GLY A 25 7.43 5.50 -14.68
C GLY A 25 8.91 5.87 -14.61
N GLY A 26 9.63 5.48 -13.55
CA GLY A 26 11.02 5.90 -13.35
C GLY A 26 11.18 7.38 -12.99
N LYS A 27 10.13 8.06 -12.49
CA LYS A 27 10.18 9.50 -12.11
C LYS A 27 10.93 9.77 -10.79
N VAL A 28 11.62 8.78 -10.26
CA VAL A 28 12.49 8.87 -9.08
C VAL A 28 13.79 8.22 -9.54
N SER A 29 14.84 9.03 -9.71
CA SER A 29 16.06 8.69 -10.47
C SER A 29 16.67 7.33 -10.12
N LYS A 30 16.68 6.94 -8.84
CA LYS A 30 17.22 5.66 -8.38
C LYS A 30 16.40 4.42 -8.76
N PHE A 31 15.17 4.58 -9.27
CA PHE A 31 14.27 3.48 -9.61
C PHE A 31 14.01 3.40 -11.10
N ARG A 32 14.22 2.22 -11.68
CA ARG A 32 13.94 1.97 -13.09
C ARG A 32 12.43 1.79 -13.32
N PRO A 33 11.94 2.04 -14.56
CA PRO A 33 10.55 1.80 -14.91
C PRO A 33 10.10 0.36 -14.64
N ALA A 34 8.86 0.18 -14.18
CA ALA A 34 8.31 -1.14 -13.88
C ALA A 34 7.72 -1.80 -15.14
N CYS A 35 8.10 -3.05 -15.39
CA CYS A 35 7.64 -3.81 -16.54
C CYS A 35 6.12 -3.99 -16.58
N ARG A 36 5.51 -4.31 -15.42
CA ARG A 36 4.13 -4.79 -15.35
C ARG A 36 3.43 -4.41 -14.04
N MET A 37 3.60 -3.18 -13.56
CA MET A 37 2.99 -2.73 -12.30
C MET A 37 1.46 -2.70 -12.38
N ALA A 38 0.76 -3.41 -11.49
CA ALA A 38 -0.70 -3.47 -11.49
C ALA A 38 -1.36 -2.14 -11.09
N THR A 39 -2.53 -1.86 -11.64
CA THR A 39 -3.47 -0.88 -11.04
C THR A 39 -4.15 -1.49 -9.82
N MET A 40 -4.04 -0.85 -8.65
CA MET A 40 -4.77 -1.26 -7.45
C MET A 40 -6.25 -0.87 -7.53
N ARG A 41 -7.11 -1.73 -6.97
CA ARG A 41 -8.55 -1.48 -6.78
C ARG A 41 -8.92 -1.60 -5.31
N TRP A 42 -10.04 -0.99 -4.93
CA TRP A 42 -10.61 -1.21 -3.60
C TRP A 42 -11.09 -2.67 -3.48
N ASN A 43 -10.84 -3.30 -2.35
CA ASN A 43 -11.41 -4.60 -2.02
C ASN A 43 -12.07 -4.56 -0.64
N ALA A 44 -13.34 -4.98 -0.61
CA ALA A 44 -14.18 -4.90 0.58
C ALA A 44 -13.79 -5.91 1.67
N GLU A 45 -13.38 -7.12 1.28
CA GLU A 45 -12.95 -8.18 2.19
C GLU A 45 -11.67 -7.77 2.94
N LEU A 46 -10.63 -7.31 2.22
CA LEU A 46 -9.41 -6.77 2.83
C LEU A 46 -9.70 -5.60 3.79
N ALA A 47 -10.65 -4.73 3.42
CA ALA A 47 -11.07 -3.62 4.28
C ALA A 47 -11.83 -4.09 5.53
N LYS A 48 -12.66 -5.13 5.40
CA LYS A 48 -13.36 -5.75 6.53
C LYS A 48 -12.34 -6.36 7.50
N ILE A 49 -11.33 -7.05 7.01
CA ILE A 49 -10.28 -7.63 7.85
C ILE A 49 -9.46 -6.52 8.54
N ALA A 50 -9.05 -5.48 7.79
CA ALA A 50 -8.39 -4.32 8.38
C ALA A 50 -9.24 -3.65 9.47
N SER A 51 -10.57 -3.74 9.37
CA SER A 51 -11.50 -3.21 10.37
C SER A 51 -11.43 -3.94 11.71
N TYR A 52 -11.07 -5.23 11.72
CA TYR A 52 -10.85 -5.96 12.97
C TYR A 52 -9.56 -5.50 13.65
N ASN A 53 -8.47 -5.31 12.88
CA ASN A 53 -7.20 -4.81 13.41
C ASN A 53 -7.36 -3.45 14.12
N VAL A 54 -7.96 -2.45 13.47
CA VAL A 54 -8.11 -1.11 14.06
C VAL A 54 -9.11 -1.04 15.22
N ARG A 55 -9.89 -2.10 15.48
CA ARG A 55 -10.77 -2.20 16.67
C ARG A 55 -10.00 -2.65 17.92
N GLN A 56 -8.80 -3.21 17.76
CA GLN A 56 -7.96 -3.61 18.88
C GLN A 56 -7.30 -2.41 19.58
N CYS A 57 -7.39 -1.20 19.01
CA CYS A 57 -6.83 0.03 19.56
C CYS A 57 -5.32 -0.04 19.82
N ARG A 58 -4.60 -0.88 19.06
CA ARG A 58 -3.16 -1.10 19.16
C ARG A 58 -2.54 -1.10 17.76
N MET A 59 -1.41 -0.44 17.59
CA MET A 59 -0.68 -0.46 16.32
C MET A 59 0.21 -1.71 16.27
N ASN A 60 -0.40 -2.87 16.10
CA ASN A 60 0.30 -4.14 15.96
C ASN A 60 -0.21 -4.92 14.75
N HIS A 61 0.70 -5.59 14.05
CA HIS A 61 0.36 -6.38 12.88
C HIS A 61 -0.48 -7.60 13.25
N ASP A 62 -1.49 -7.92 12.43
CA ASP A 62 -2.24 -9.17 12.60
C ASP A 62 -1.33 -10.38 12.37
N LYS A 63 -1.45 -11.45 13.15
CA LYS A 63 -0.74 -12.72 12.87
C LYS A 63 -1.19 -13.33 11.54
N CYS A 64 -2.50 -13.38 11.30
CA CYS A 64 -3.12 -13.87 10.07
C CYS A 64 -4.11 -12.84 9.52
N ARG A 65 -4.11 -12.67 8.20
CA ARG A 65 -4.99 -11.72 7.47
C ARG A 65 -5.21 -12.12 6.00
N ASN A 66 -4.86 -13.38 5.69
CA ASN A 66 -5.07 -13.97 4.38
C ASN A 66 -6.57 -14.13 4.10
N THR A 67 -6.91 -14.20 2.83
CA THR A 67 -8.25 -14.56 2.36
C THR A 67 -8.14 -15.76 1.42
N GLN A 68 -9.26 -16.37 1.06
CA GLN A 68 -9.27 -17.44 0.06
C GLN A 68 -8.64 -16.97 -1.26
N ARG A 69 -8.86 -15.70 -1.63
CA ARG A 69 -8.32 -15.10 -2.85
C ARG A 69 -6.88 -14.61 -2.69
N PHE A 70 -6.52 -14.08 -1.51
CA PHE A 70 -5.23 -13.45 -1.24
C PHE A 70 -4.51 -14.19 -0.11
N LYS A 71 -3.74 -15.22 -0.45
CA LYS A 71 -3.09 -16.10 0.53
C LYS A 71 -1.94 -15.41 1.28
N PHE A 72 -1.33 -14.40 0.65
CA PHE A 72 -0.16 -13.68 1.17
C PHE A 72 -0.46 -12.19 1.39
N SER A 73 -1.58 -11.88 2.03
CA SER A 73 -2.04 -10.50 2.24
C SER A 73 -1.04 -9.65 3.04
N GLY A 74 -0.57 -8.56 2.44
CA GLY A 74 0.26 -7.55 3.11
C GLY A 74 -0.54 -6.65 4.02
N GLN A 75 0.15 -5.92 4.90
CA GLN A 75 -0.47 -4.93 5.79
C GLN A 75 0.47 -3.77 6.07
N ASN A 76 -0.06 -2.55 5.97
CA ASN A 76 0.58 -1.37 6.53
C ASN A 76 -0.28 -0.81 7.65
N LEU A 77 0.37 -0.39 8.73
CA LEU A 77 -0.23 0.27 9.88
C LEU A 77 0.45 1.62 10.12
N ALA A 78 -0.30 2.60 10.56
CA ALA A 78 0.25 3.83 11.13
C ALA A 78 -0.85 4.57 11.88
N TRP A 79 -0.44 5.40 12.83
CA TRP A 79 -1.34 6.35 13.47
C TRP A 79 -0.82 7.78 13.34
N LYS A 80 -1.73 8.74 13.50
CA LYS A 80 -1.43 10.17 13.62
C LYS A 80 -2.22 10.76 14.78
N SER A 81 -1.62 11.66 15.54
CA SER A 81 -2.35 12.50 16.50
C SER A 81 -3.12 13.60 15.77
N TYR A 82 -4.24 14.02 16.36
CA TYR A 82 -4.96 15.22 15.95
C TYR A 82 -5.72 15.84 17.14
N TYR A 83 -6.04 17.13 17.05
CA TYR A 83 -6.87 17.86 18.00
C TYR A 83 -8.21 18.23 17.38
N GLY A 84 -9.24 18.43 18.21
CA GLY A 84 -10.57 18.86 17.75
C GLY A 84 -11.25 17.89 16.78
N ARG A 85 -11.84 18.45 15.72
CA ARG A 85 -12.58 17.67 14.70
C ARG A 85 -11.62 17.19 13.58
N PRO A 86 -11.56 15.88 13.30
CA PRO A 86 -10.61 15.36 12.32
C PRO A 86 -11.04 15.63 10.88
N ASN A 87 -10.13 16.16 10.05
CA ASN A 87 -10.23 16.00 8.60
C ASN A 87 -9.76 14.59 8.19
N ARG A 88 -10.72 13.66 8.09
CA ARG A 88 -10.46 12.24 7.81
C ARG A 88 -9.71 12.03 6.49
N ALA A 89 -10.00 12.83 5.46
CA ALA A 89 -9.35 12.72 4.16
C ALA A 89 -7.86 13.08 4.25
N GLU A 90 -7.56 14.18 4.94
CA GLU A 90 -6.18 14.62 5.16
C GLU A 90 -5.39 13.65 6.03
N LEU A 91 -5.97 13.16 7.13
CA LEU A 91 -5.31 12.19 8.00
C LEU A 91 -4.98 10.88 7.26
N ILE A 92 -5.93 10.34 6.49
CA ILE A 92 -5.69 9.15 5.66
C ILE A 92 -4.59 9.42 4.62
N LYS A 93 -4.64 10.57 3.94
CA LYS A 93 -3.63 10.96 2.95
C LYS A 93 -2.26 11.13 3.59
N ALA A 94 -2.18 11.71 4.80
CA ALA A 94 -0.96 11.90 5.56
C ALA A 94 -0.34 10.55 5.96
N VAL A 95 -1.15 9.59 6.42
CA VAL A 95 -0.68 8.23 6.72
C VAL A 95 -0.11 7.55 5.47
N ILE A 96 -0.83 7.56 4.34
CA ILE A 96 -0.34 6.94 3.10
C ILE A 96 0.94 7.63 2.60
N ASN A 97 1.06 8.95 2.77
CA ASN A 97 2.27 9.69 2.45
C ASN A 97 3.44 9.36 3.38
N ALA A 98 3.17 9.10 4.67
CA ALA A 98 4.19 8.65 5.62
C ALA A 98 4.76 7.30 5.20
N TRP A 99 3.91 6.32 4.88
CA TRP A 99 4.36 5.04 4.30
C TRP A 99 5.17 5.22 3.01
N TYR A 100 4.72 6.10 2.11
CA TYR A 100 5.45 6.38 0.87
C TYR A 100 6.81 7.06 1.12
N SER A 101 6.97 7.80 2.23
CA SER A 101 8.19 8.57 2.52
C SER A 101 9.45 7.70 2.71
N GLU A 102 9.27 6.42 3.03
CA GLU A 102 10.32 5.40 3.05
C GLU A 102 11.02 5.19 1.70
N VAL A 103 10.44 5.72 0.61
CA VAL A 103 11.11 5.88 -0.69
C VAL A 103 12.48 6.54 -0.55
N LYS A 104 12.69 7.41 0.45
CA LYS A 104 13.96 8.09 0.72
C LYS A 104 15.06 7.09 1.08
N SER A 105 14.76 6.13 1.96
CA SER A 105 15.70 5.11 2.43
C SER A 105 15.73 3.85 1.56
N THR A 106 14.72 3.65 0.72
CA THR A 106 14.66 2.49 -0.18
C THR A 106 15.68 2.61 -1.30
N LYS A 107 16.54 1.59 -1.47
CA LYS A 107 17.54 1.49 -2.53
C LYS A 107 17.01 0.66 -3.70
N ARG A 108 17.61 0.82 -4.89
CA ARG A 108 17.27 0.03 -6.08
C ARG A 108 17.42 -1.47 -5.83
N THR A 109 18.47 -1.87 -5.10
CA THR A 109 18.74 -3.26 -4.74
C THR A 109 17.61 -3.87 -3.92
N HIS A 110 17.00 -3.12 -2.99
CA HIS A 110 15.82 -3.59 -2.23
C HIS A 110 14.61 -3.88 -3.12
N ILE A 111 14.46 -3.16 -4.24
CA ILE A 111 13.38 -3.38 -5.21
C ILE A 111 13.66 -4.61 -6.08
N GLN A 112 14.93 -4.82 -6.46
CA GLN A 112 15.35 -5.95 -7.29
C GLN A 112 15.30 -7.27 -6.53
N SER A 113 15.64 -7.25 -5.25
CA SER A 113 15.58 -8.40 -4.35
C SER A 113 15.27 -7.89 -2.95
N TYR A 114 14.07 -8.17 -2.46
CA TYR A 114 13.67 -7.72 -1.14
C TYR A 114 14.56 -8.37 -0.08
N PRO A 115 15.15 -7.60 0.85
CA PRO A 115 16.17 -8.12 1.75
C PRO A 115 15.60 -9.13 2.75
N THR A 116 16.45 -10.09 3.14
CA THR A 116 16.22 -10.96 4.30
C THR A 116 16.83 -10.32 5.54
N ASN A 117 16.19 -10.41 6.70
CA ASN A 117 16.72 -9.93 7.99
C ASN A 117 17.25 -8.49 7.95
N TYR A 118 16.55 -7.63 7.22
CA TYR A 118 16.97 -6.25 6.98
C TYR A 118 17.14 -5.46 8.27
N LYS A 119 18.32 -4.88 8.46
CA LYS A 119 18.63 -3.92 9.51
C LYS A 119 18.85 -2.55 8.87
N GLY A 120 18.05 -1.57 9.25
CA GLY A 120 18.13 -0.21 8.71
C GLY A 120 16.81 0.54 8.79
N PRO A 121 16.74 1.73 8.19
CA PRO A 121 15.51 2.53 8.20
C PRO A 121 14.36 1.81 7.52
N ALA A 122 13.13 2.03 7.99
CA ALA A 122 11.97 1.35 7.44
C ALA A 122 11.83 1.52 5.91
N ILE A 123 11.57 0.41 5.22
CA ILE A 123 11.28 0.34 3.78
C ILE A 123 10.02 -0.49 3.46
N GLY A 124 9.49 -1.18 4.46
CA GLY A 124 8.46 -2.21 4.31
C GLY A 124 7.13 -1.64 3.83
N HIS A 125 6.73 -0.47 4.34
CA HIS A 125 5.46 0.13 3.98
C HIS A 125 5.46 0.61 2.53
N PHE A 126 6.54 1.30 2.11
CA PHE A 126 6.69 1.75 0.73
C PHE A 126 6.75 0.57 -0.25
N THR A 127 7.57 -0.44 0.06
CA THR A 127 7.73 -1.61 -0.83
C THR A 127 6.44 -2.43 -0.95
N ALA A 128 5.68 -2.61 0.13
CA ALA A 128 4.37 -3.26 0.08
C ALA A 128 3.39 -2.49 -0.83
N MET A 129 3.39 -1.16 -0.75
CA MET A 129 2.60 -0.32 -1.66
C MET A 129 3.03 -0.45 -3.13
N MET A 130 4.31 -0.71 -3.41
CA MET A 130 4.89 -0.78 -4.75
C MET A 130 4.94 -2.19 -5.35
N GLY A 131 4.43 -3.22 -4.67
CA GLY A 131 4.43 -4.59 -5.19
C GLY A 131 3.80 -4.71 -6.58
N GLU A 132 4.50 -5.31 -7.55
CA GLU A 132 4.05 -5.41 -8.94
C GLU A 132 2.67 -6.06 -9.07
N ARG A 133 2.49 -7.19 -8.38
CA ARG A 133 1.28 -8.02 -8.38
C ARG A 133 0.21 -7.54 -7.39
N ASN A 134 0.44 -6.42 -6.70
CA ASN A 134 -0.49 -5.93 -5.71
C ASN A 134 -1.70 -5.25 -6.39
N ILE A 135 -2.74 -6.05 -6.65
CA ILE A 135 -3.92 -5.63 -7.43
C ILE A 135 -5.03 -4.98 -6.59
N ALA A 136 -4.98 -5.12 -5.26
CA ALA A 136 -6.06 -4.68 -4.40
C ALA A 136 -5.57 -4.12 -3.06
N VAL A 137 -6.32 -3.16 -2.55
CA VAL A 137 -6.13 -2.56 -1.23
C VAL A 137 -7.48 -2.40 -0.55
N GLY A 138 -7.54 -2.68 0.74
CA GLY A 138 -8.69 -2.43 1.59
C GLY A 138 -8.23 -1.91 2.93
N CYS A 139 -8.78 -0.78 3.37
CA CYS A 139 -8.34 -0.12 4.59
C CYS A 139 -9.49 0.11 5.56
N ALA A 140 -9.12 0.30 6.83
CA ALA A 140 -10.00 0.75 7.90
C ALA A 140 -9.28 1.77 8.78
N ALA A 141 -10.05 2.56 9.53
CA ALA A 141 -9.51 3.52 10.47
C ALA A 141 -10.35 3.59 11.76
N SER A 142 -9.68 3.85 12.88
CA SER A 142 -10.32 4.11 14.18
C SER A 142 -9.69 5.32 14.84
N THR A 143 -10.50 6.00 15.65
CA THR A 143 -10.03 7.00 16.59
C THR A 143 -10.12 6.44 18.00
N TYR A 144 -9.08 6.67 18.79
CA TYR A 144 -9.08 6.39 20.23
C TYR A 144 -8.46 7.55 21.00
N SER A 145 -8.90 7.71 22.23
CA SER A 145 -8.29 8.63 23.20
C SER A 145 -7.07 7.96 23.83
N THR A 146 -6.04 8.74 24.11
CA THR A 146 -4.86 8.27 24.85
C THR A 146 -4.97 8.83 26.28
N LYS A 147 -4.81 7.98 27.31
CA LYS A 147 -4.90 8.40 28.72
C LYS A 147 -3.88 9.52 28.99
N GLY A 148 -4.35 10.62 29.59
CA GLY A 148 -3.51 11.80 29.88
C GLY A 148 -3.18 12.68 28.68
N ALA A 149 -3.64 12.36 27.46
CA ALA A 149 -3.37 13.17 26.27
C ALA A 149 -4.58 14.02 25.87
N LYS A 150 -4.33 15.29 25.52
CA LYS A 150 -5.34 16.19 24.94
C LYS A 150 -5.61 15.90 23.45
N TYR A 151 -4.76 15.12 22.79
CA TYR A 151 -4.95 14.71 21.39
C TYR A 151 -5.69 13.37 21.29
N LYS A 152 -6.28 13.11 20.12
CA LYS A 152 -6.81 11.79 19.74
C LYS A 152 -5.88 11.11 18.75
N SER A 153 -5.79 9.80 18.83
CA SER A 153 -5.02 8.98 17.89
C SER A 153 -5.90 8.49 16.76
N PHE A 154 -5.46 8.66 15.52
CA PHE A 154 -6.13 8.19 14.30
C PHE A 154 -5.32 7.05 13.69
N LEU A 155 -5.67 5.81 14.03
CA LEU A 155 -5.02 4.61 13.52
C LEU A 155 -5.66 4.16 12.21
N VAL A 156 -4.81 3.84 11.24
CA VAL A 156 -5.19 3.33 9.93
C VAL A 156 -4.48 2.00 9.69
N ALA A 157 -5.25 1.01 9.25
CA ALA A 157 -4.73 -0.24 8.71
C ALA A 157 -5.12 -0.34 7.23
N CYS A 158 -4.18 -0.68 6.37
CA CYS A 158 -4.43 -1.04 4.98
C CYS A 158 -3.89 -2.44 4.71
N ASN A 159 -4.78 -3.34 4.29
CA ASN A 159 -4.42 -4.67 3.83
C ASN A 159 -4.34 -4.70 2.30
N TYR A 160 -3.44 -5.52 1.79
CA TYR A 160 -3.08 -5.59 0.38
C TYR A 160 -3.21 -7.02 -0.14
N ALA A 161 -3.45 -7.18 -1.46
CA ALA A 161 -3.55 -8.51 -2.09
C ALA A 161 -2.27 -9.36 -1.97
N THR A 162 -1.12 -8.70 -1.87
CA THR A 162 0.20 -9.32 -1.80
C THR A 162 1.07 -8.58 -0.79
N THR A 163 2.10 -9.23 -0.28
CA THR A 163 3.11 -8.64 0.62
C THR A 163 4.50 -8.62 -0.02
N ASN A 164 5.50 -8.09 0.69
CA ASN A 164 6.90 -8.28 0.33
C ASN A 164 7.33 -9.72 0.64
N ILE A 165 8.08 -10.35 -0.27
CA ILE A 165 8.63 -11.70 -0.09
C ILE A 165 10.15 -11.61 -0.20
N SER A 166 10.85 -12.13 0.81
CA SER A 166 12.31 -12.16 0.85
C SER A 166 12.91 -12.76 -0.42
N LYS A 167 14.00 -12.16 -0.89
CA LYS A 167 14.72 -12.53 -2.13
C LYS A 167 13.92 -12.40 -3.43
N LYS A 168 12.65 -11.96 -3.38
CA LYS A 168 11.83 -11.71 -4.57
C LYS A 168 11.82 -10.21 -4.90
N PRO A 169 11.71 -9.84 -6.19
CA PRO A 169 11.59 -8.44 -6.55
C PRO A 169 10.28 -7.84 -6.05
N VAL A 170 10.32 -6.60 -5.56
CA VAL A 170 9.11 -5.80 -5.30
C VAL A 170 8.39 -5.56 -6.63
N TYR A 171 9.15 -5.17 -7.65
CA TYR A 171 8.68 -5.18 -9.04
C TYR A 171 9.83 -5.39 -10.02
N ARG A 172 9.52 -5.91 -11.21
CA ARG A 172 10.52 -6.13 -12.26
C ARG A 172 10.75 -4.86 -13.06
N SER A 173 12.02 -4.52 -13.29
CA SER A 173 12.41 -3.32 -14.03
C SER A 173 12.57 -3.60 -15.53
N CYS A 174 12.16 -2.65 -16.37
CA CYS A 174 12.29 -2.70 -17.84
C CYS A 174 12.86 -1.37 -18.37
N SER A 175 13.17 -1.30 -19.67
CA SER A 175 13.56 -0.05 -20.35
C SER A 175 12.42 0.98 -20.35
N ARG A 176 11.18 0.53 -20.53
CA ARG A 176 9.97 1.36 -20.49
C ARG A 176 8.94 0.81 -19.52
N ALA A 177 8.14 1.70 -18.93
CA ALA A 177 7.00 1.31 -18.12
C ALA A 177 6.01 0.50 -18.96
N THR A 178 5.28 -0.43 -18.33
CA THR A 178 4.23 -1.22 -18.97
C THR A 178 4.67 -2.14 -20.12
N ALA A 179 5.98 -2.30 -20.34
CA ALA A 179 6.55 -3.13 -21.41
C ALA A 179 6.03 -4.58 -21.43
N ARG A 180 5.60 -5.11 -20.28
CA ARG A 180 5.10 -6.47 -20.13
C ARG A 180 3.62 -6.55 -19.71
N CYS A 181 2.87 -5.44 -19.79
CA CYS A 181 1.41 -5.51 -19.63
C CYS A 181 0.81 -6.28 -20.81
N LYS A 182 -0.03 -7.29 -20.55
CA LYS A 182 -0.64 -8.16 -21.56
C LYS A 182 -1.94 -7.59 -22.12
N THR A 183 -2.62 -6.75 -21.35
CA THR A 183 -3.88 -6.15 -21.78
C THR A 183 -3.61 -4.82 -22.48
N ARG A 184 -3.49 -3.73 -21.72
CA ARG A 184 -3.02 -2.40 -22.14
C ARG A 184 -2.53 -1.64 -20.91
N ARG A 185 -2.01 -0.42 -21.08
CA ARG A 185 -1.81 0.52 -19.97
C ARG A 185 -3.13 1.11 -19.47
N ASN A 186 -3.16 1.55 -18.21
CA ASN A 186 -4.28 2.28 -17.64
C ASN A 186 -4.37 3.70 -18.26
N ARG A 187 -5.58 4.15 -18.63
CA ARG A 187 -5.80 5.46 -19.27
C ARG A 187 -5.43 6.65 -18.35
N LYS A 188 -5.75 6.56 -17.06
CA LYS A 188 -5.48 7.60 -16.05
C LYS A 188 -4.06 7.50 -15.49
N TYR A 189 -3.58 6.28 -15.29
CA TYR A 189 -2.26 5.98 -14.73
C TYR A 189 -1.39 5.30 -15.79
N ARG A 190 -0.87 6.10 -16.74
CA ARG A 190 -0.24 5.59 -17.97
C ARG A 190 0.97 4.66 -17.77
N ASN A 191 1.58 4.63 -16.59
CA ASN A 191 2.70 3.74 -16.24
C ASN A 191 2.27 2.46 -15.52
N LEU A 192 0.96 2.24 -15.33
CA LEU A 192 0.40 1.04 -14.73
C LEU A 192 -0.31 0.21 -15.79
N CYS A 193 -0.35 -1.11 -15.61
CA CYS A 193 -1.20 -1.98 -16.43
C CYS A 193 -2.68 -1.68 -16.17
N SER A 194 -3.50 -1.95 -17.19
CA SER A 194 -4.95 -1.81 -17.14
C SER A 194 -5.54 -2.56 -15.94
N PRO A 195 -6.65 -2.08 -15.37
CA PRO A 195 -7.38 -2.81 -14.35
C PRO A 195 -7.89 -4.20 -14.77
N LYS A 196 -7.91 -4.51 -16.08
CA LYS A 196 -8.26 -5.84 -16.63
C LYS A 196 -7.07 -6.82 -16.64
N GLU A 197 -5.86 -6.36 -16.35
CA GLU A 197 -4.64 -7.16 -16.33
C GLU A 197 -4.74 -8.28 -15.28
N ARG A 198 -4.44 -9.53 -15.69
CA ARG A 198 -4.49 -10.69 -14.80
C ARG A 198 -3.11 -11.01 -14.22
N TYR A 199 -3.08 -11.20 -12.90
CA TYR A 199 -1.89 -11.59 -12.14
C TYR A 199 -2.20 -12.84 -11.34
N ASN A 200 -1.25 -13.79 -11.30
CA ASN A 200 -1.26 -14.81 -10.27
C ASN A 200 -0.69 -14.19 -8.99
N VAL A 201 -1.58 -13.75 -8.10
CA VAL A 201 -1.22 -13.04 -6.86
C VAL A 201 -0.70 -13.96 -5.76
N ASN A 202 -0.85 -15.28 -5.92
CA ASN A 202 -0.46 -16.27 -4.93
C ASN A 202 0.79 -17.07 -5.35
N ASN A 203 1.48 -16.68 -6.43
CA ASN A 203 2.71 -17.32 -6.90
C ASN A 203 3.82 -16.27 -7.09
N TRP A 204 5.02 -16.56 -6.59
CA TRP A 204 6.11 -15.59 -6.41
C TRP A 204 7.30 -15.77 -7.33
#